data_AF-A0A363MT94-F1
#
_entry.id   AF-A0A363MT94-F1
#
_cell.length_a   1.000
_cell.length_b   1.000
_cell.length_c   1.000
_cell.angle_alpha   90.00
_cell.angle_beta   90.00
_cell.angle_gamma   90.00
#
_symmetry.space_group_name_H-M   'P 1'
#
loop_
_entity.id
_entity.type
_entity.pdbx_description
1 polymer ?
#
loop_
_entity_poly.entity_id
_entity_poly.type
_entity_poly.pdbx_seq_one_letter_code
_entity_poly.pdbx_strand_id
1 'polypeptide(L)'
;MENNNTNSILNELKGRHSIPNFIVLLFISSLLIIDFIPYFKAAEIIHPQFLYLSVLNIIISVYFYCNSQLLFPDIFSSLKKSIIFKLYAAFLFFCAISYFVAKNTSLVFTKFTEIVIIFCLFINISILLKNKLDLIYKIVFIISISAL
;
A
#
# COMPACT_ATOMS: atom_id res chain seq x y z
N MET A 1 13.43 -40.67 2.41
CA MET A 1 13.31 -40.16 1.02
C MET A 1 11.97 -39.46 0.75
N GLU A 2 10.94 -39.68 1.57
CA GLU A 2 9.58 -39.11 1.42
C GLU A 2 9.47 -37.59 1.74
N ASN A 3 10.38 -37.07 2.58
CA ASN A 3 10.33 -35.70 3.09
C ASN A 3 10.61 -34.61 2.04
N ASN A 4 11.24 -34.94 0.90
CA ASN A 4 11.53 -33.95 -0.16
C ASN A 4 10.33 -33.70 -1.07
N ASN A 5 9.44 -34.70 -1.25
CA ASN A 5 8.24 -34.53 -2.07
C ASN A 5 7.17 -33.73 -1.34
N THR A 6 6.98 -33.94 -0.04
CA THR A 6 6.05 -33.13 0.76
C THR A 6 6.46 -31.67 0.82
N ASN A 7 7.75 -31.37 0.96
CA ASN A 7 8.26 -29.99 0.99
C ASN A 7 8.17 -29.28 -0.37
N SER A 8 8.34 -30.00 -1.49
CA SER A 8 8.18 -29.43 -2.83
C SER A 8 6.70 -29.16 -3.15
N ILE A 9 5.80 -30.08 -2.80
CA ILE A 9 4.34 -29.90 -2.94
C ILE A 9 3.85 -28.74 -2.05
N LEU A 10 4.33 -28.63 -0.81
CA LEU A 10 4.00 -27.50 0.07
C LEU A 10 4.50 -26.17 -0.50
N ASN A 11 5.69 -26.13 -1.10
CA ASN A 11 6.21 -24.92 -1.74
C ASN A 11 5.45 -24.54 -3.02
N GLU A 12 5.01 -25.50 -3.83
CA GLU A 12 4.14 -25.22 -4.99
C GLU A 12 2.76 -24.70 -4.55
N LEU A 13 2.16 -25.29 -3.52
CA LEU A 13 0.88 -24.84 -2.97
C LEU A 13 1.00 -23.45 -2.31
N LYS A 14 2.12 -23.17 -1.63
CA LYS A 14 2.44 -21.86 -1.07
C LYS A 14 2.67 -20.79 -2.15
N GLY A 15 3.23 -21.18 -3.29
CA GLY A 15 3.34 -20.34 -4.49
C GLY A 15 1.98 -19.96 -5.09
N ARG A 16 1.03 -20.92 -5.12
CA ARG A 16 -0.36 -20.70 -5.59
C ARG A 16 -1.18 -19.74 -4.73
N HIS A 17 -0.83 -19.58 -3.45
CA HIS A 17 -1.52 -18.68 -2.51
C HIS A 17 -0.94 -17.26 -2.46
N SER A 18 -0.06 -16.90 -3.40
CA SER A 18 0.54 -15.58 -3.48
C SER A 18 -0.25 -14.65 -4.40
N ILE A 19 -0.23 -13.34 -4.10
CA ILE A 19 -0.84 -12.32 -4.96
C ILE A 19 -0.26 -12.45 -6.37
N PRO A 20 -1.05 -12.44 -7.46
CA PRO A 20 -0.51 -12.50 -8.82
C PRO A 20 0.46 -11.35 -9.11
N ASN A 21 1.60 -11.65 -9.75
CA ASN A 21 2.61 -10.64 -10.10
C ASN A 21 2.05 -9.51 -10.98
N PHE A 22 1.08 -9.83 -11.84
CA PHE A 22 0.39 -8.85 -12.68
C PHE A 22 -0.31 -7.77 -11.86
N ILE A 23 -0.97 -8.14 -10.75
CA ILE A 23 -1.69 -7.19 -9.88
C ILE A 23 -0.71 -6.26 -9.17
N VAL A 24 0.44 -6.79 -8.75
CA VAL A 24 1.52 -5.97 -8.16
C VAL A 24 2.01 -4.93 -9.17
N LEU A 25 2.32 -5.35 -10.40
CA LEU A 25 2.79 -4.45 -11.45
C LEU A 25 1.73 -3.42 -11.84
N LEU A 26 0.46 -3.83 -11.96
CA LEU A 26 -0.66 -2.95 -12.27
C LEU A 26 -0.83 -1.86 -11.20
N PHE A 27 -0.76 -2.23 -9.93
CA PHE A 27 -0.87 -1.28 -8.81
C PHE A 27 0.29 -0.28 -8.81
N ILE A 28 1.53 -0.75 -8.98
CA ILE A 28 2.71 0.13 -9.03
C ILE A 28 2.69 1.03 -10.26
N SER A 29 2.27 0.51 -11.42
CA SER A 29 2.10 1.33 -12.62
C SER A 29 1.03 2.40 -12.42
N SER A 30 -0.09 2.06 -11.77
CA SER A 30 -1.14 3.03 -11.42
C SER A 30 -0.61 4.10 -10.45
N LEU A 31 0.23 3.70 -9.49
CA LEU A 31 0.88 4.64 -8.59
C LEU A 31 1.78 5.63 -9.34
N LEU A 32 2.52 5.20 -10.36
CA LEU A 32 3.38 6.08 -11.17
C LEU A 32 2.59 7.03 -12.09
N ILE A 33 1.39 6.61 -12.53
CA ILE A 33 0.53 7.45 -13.37
C ILE A 33 0.05 8.71 -12.63
N ILE A 34 0.07 8.70 -11.28
CA ILE A 34 -0.38 9.85 -10.47
C ILE A 34 0.37 11.15 -10.81
N ASP A 35 1.65 11.06 -11.18
CA ASP A 35 2.50 12.20 -11.48
C ASP A 35 2.09 12.90 -12.78
N PHE A 36 1.34 12.21 -13.64
CA PHE A 36 0.83 12.71 -14.91
C PHE A 36 -0.58 13.28 -14.82
N ILE A 37 -1.20 13.30 -13.63
CA ILE A 37 -2.55 13.84 -13.46
C ILE A 37 -2.54 15.36 -13.69
N PRO A 38 -3.32 15.87 -14.67
CA PRO A 38 -3.29 17.27 -15.05
C PRO A 38 -3.89 18.17 -13.97
N TYR A 39 -3.46 19.44 -13.96
CA TYR A 39 -4.01 20.45 -13.05
C TYR A 39 -5.45 20.81 -13.44
N PHE A 40 -6.42 20.27 -12.71
CA PHE A 40 -7.86 20.51 -12.93
C PHE A 40 -8.35 21.92 -12.55
N LYS A 41 -7.49 22.94 -12.54
CA LYS A 41 -7.79 24.29 -12.01
C LYS A 41 -8.32 24.27 -10.56
N ALA A 42 -8.05 23.20 -9.81
CA ALA A 42 -8.36 23.12 -8.40
C ALA A 42 -7.45 24.07 -7.61
N ALA A 43 -7.95 24.65 -6.51
CA ALA A 43 -7.21 25.63 -5.70
C ALA A 43 -5.79 25.17 -5.31
N GLU A 44 -5.57 23.86 -5.15
CA GLU A 44 -4.25 23.25 -4.94
C GLU A 44 -4.12 21.97 -5.79
N ILE A 45 -2.97 21.79 -6.45
CA ILE A 45 -2.63 20.62 -7.29
C ILE A 45 -2.69 19.31 -6.48
N ILE A 46 -2.47 19.42 -5.17
CA ILE A 46 -2.29 18.30 -4.25
C ILE A 46 -3.61 17.52 -4.05
N HIS A 47 -4.77 18.19 -4.01
CA HIS A 47 -6.02 17.53 -3.66
C HIS A 47 -6.50 16.45 -4.65
N PRO A 48 -6.47 16.67 -5.99
CA PRO A 48 -6.82 15.63 -6.96
C PRO A 48 -5.92 14.38 -6.89
N GLN A 49 -4.62 14.54 -6.60
CA GLN A 49 -3.69 13.43 -6.47
C GLN A 49 -4.05 12.56 -5.26
N PHE A 50 -4.30 13.17 -4.10
CA PHE A 50 -4.73 12.44 -2.91
C PHE A 50 -6.09 11.77 -3.09
N LEU A 51 -7.00 12.37 -3.85
CA LEU A 51 -8.27 11.73 -4.22
C LEU A 51 -8.03 10.47 -5.06
N TYR A 52 -7.21 10.56 -6.11
CA TYR A 52 -6.81 9.39 -6.90
C TYR A 52 -6.20 8.29 -6.03
N LEU A 53 -5.28 8.68 -5.14
CA LEU A 53 -4.58 7.75 -4.26
C LEU A 53 -5.54 7.07 -3.26
N SER A 54 -6.55 7.79 -2.77
CA SER A 54 -7.60 7.23 -1.92
C SER A 54 -8.44 6.17 -2.65
N VAL A 55 -8.82 6.43 -3.90
CA VAL A 55 -9.56 5.48 -4.74
C VAL A 55 -8.72 4.23 -5.01
N LEU A 56 -7.44 4.42 -5.36
CA LEU A 56 -6.51 3.33 -5.60
C LEU A 56 -6.32 2.45 -4.34
N ASN A 57 -6.19 3.09 -3.17
CA ASN A 57 -6.13 2.40 -1.88
C ASN A 57 -7.39 1.60 -1.57
N ILE A 58 -8.58 2.13 -1.88
CA ILE A 58 -9.86 1.42 -1.69
C ILE A 58 -9.92 0.20 -2.61
N ILE A 59 -9.60 0.35 -3.91
CA ILE A 59 -9.65 -0.76 -4.88
C ILE A 59 -8.77 -1.92 -4.41
N ILE A 60 -7.53 -1.64 -3.99
CA ILE A 60 -6.61 -2.71 -3.56
C ILE A 60 -7.00 -3.31 -2.21
N SER A 61 -7.53 -2.50 -1.29
CA SER A 61 -8.06 -3.00 -0.02
C SER A 61 -9.28 -3.90 -0.21
N VAL A 62 -10.19 -3.55 -1.14
CA VAL A 62 -11.32 -4.40 -1.53
C VAL A 62 -10.82 -5.70 -2.15
N TYR A 63 -9.81 -5.63 -3.02
CA TYR A 63 -9.18 -6.82 -3.58
C TYR A 63 -8.63 -7.75 -2.48
N PHE A 64 -7.93 -7.21 -1.47
CA PHE A 64 -7.47 -8.01 -0.33
C PHE A 64 -8.60 -8.60 0.50
N TYR A 65 -9.69 -7.84 0.68
CA TYR A 65 -10.85 -8.30 1.44
C TYR A 65 -11.54 -9.48 0.74
N CYS A 66 -11.76 -9.40 -0.57
CA CYS A 66 -12.32 -10.49 -1.36
C CYS A 66 -11.41 -11.73 -1.38
N ASN A 67 -10.10 -11.53 -1.32
CA ASN A 67 -9.10 -12.61 -1.34
C ASN A 67 -8.58 -12.98 0.06
N SER A 68 -9.34 -12.61 1.12
CA SER A 68 -8.88 -12.58 2.52
C SER A 68 -8.60 -13.95 3.13
N GLN A 69 -9.32 -14.99 2.72
CA GLN A 69 -9.12 -16.36 3.18
C GLN A 69 -7.70 -16.88 2.95
N LEU A 70 -6.96 -16.30 1.98
CA LEU A 70 -5.64 -16.78 1.58
C LEU A 70 -4.48 -16.02 2.25
N LEU A 71 -4.73 -14.84 2.84
CA LEU A 71 -3.70 -13.84 3.14
C LEU A 71 -3.65 -13.38 4.61
N PHE A 72 -4.76 -13.43 5.33
CA PHE A 72 -4.88 -12.71 6.61
C PHE A 72 -4.07 -13.24 7.81
N PRO A 73 -3.92 -14.55 8.08
CA PRO A 73 -3.30 -14.99 9.33
C PRO A 73 -1.80 -14.64 9.40
N ASP A 74 -1.07 -14.80 8.29
CA ASP A 74 0.37 -14.57 8.27
C ASP A 74 0.76 -13.11 8.05
N ILE A 75 -0.06 -12.34 7.32
CA ILE A 75 0.27 -10.95 6.98
C ILE A 75 0.00 -10.01 8.15
N PHE A 76 -1.14 -10.17 8.83
CA PHE A 76 -1.50 -9.32 9.96
C PHE A 76 -0.53 -9.50 11.14
N SER A 77 -0.09 -10.75 11.38
CA SER A 77 0.92 -11.06 12.41
C SER A 77 2.28 -10.43 12.07
N SER A 78 2.73 -10.49 10.82
CA SER A 78 3.98 -9.84 10.38
C SER A 78 3.91 -8.31 10.50
N LEU A 79 2.81 -7.68 10.09
CA LEU A 79 2.65 -6.23 10.15
C LEU A 79 2.61 -5.72 11.59
N LYS A 80 1.86 -6.39 12.47
CA LYS A 80 1.78 -6.01 13.90
C LYS A 80 3.12 -6.14 14.63
N LYS A 81 4.02 -7.02 14.17
CA LYS A 81 5.38 -7.15 14.73
C LYS A 81 6.31 -6.02 14.27
N SER A 82 6.06 -5.40 13.13
CA SER A 82 6.92 -4.33 12.59
C SER A 82 6.91 -3.10 13.49
N ILE A 83 8.10 -2.66 13.92
CA ILE A 83 8.25 -1.46 14.74
C ILE A 83 7.87 -0.19 13.97
N ILE A 84 8.13 -0.17 12.66
CA ILE A 84 7.81 0.94 11.77
C ILE A 84 6.30 1.16 11.75
N PHE A 85 5.52 0.07 11.63
CA PHE A 85 4.06 0.14 11.65
C PHE A 85 3.54 0.71 12.98
N LYS A 86 4.10 0.28 14.12
CA LYS A 86 3.72 0.81 15.44
C LYS A 86 4.06 2.29 15.60
N LEU A 87 5.26 2.69 15.17
CA LEU A 87 5.71 4.08 15.28
C LEU A 87 4.83 5.00 14.42
N TYR A 88 4.51 4.59 13.20
CA TYR A 88 3.64 5.36 12.31
C TYR A 88 2.21 5.44 12.86
N ALA A 89 1.67 4.34 13.42
CA ALA A 89 0.36 4.34 14.07
C ALA A 89 0.34 5.26 15.31
N ALA A 90 1.40 5.27 16.12
CA ALA A 90 1.54 6.18 17.24
C ALA A 90 1.62 7.65 16.76
N PHE A 91 2.36 7.92 15.69
CA PHE A 91 2.42 9.24 15.07
C PHE A 91 1.04 9.71 14.60
N LEU A 92 0.27 8.87 13.91
CA LEU A 92 -1.11 9.16 13.53
C LEU A 92 -1.99 9.47 14.74
N PHE A 93 -1.82 8.74 15.84
CA PHE A 93 -2.54 9.01 17.09
C PHE A 93 -2.18 10.39 17.67
N PHE A 94 -0.91 10.76 17.69
CA PHE A 94 -0.50 12.11 18.10
C PHE A 94 -1.04 13.20 17.17
N CYS A 95 -1.06 12.97 15.86
CA CYS A 95 -1.69 13.89 14.90
C CYS A 95 -3.19 14.05 15.14
N ALA A 96 -3.89 12.97 15.51
CA ALA A 96 -5.31 13.02 15.86
C ALA A 96 -5.57 13.85 17.12
N ILE A 97 -4.68 13.79 18.12
CA ILE A 97 -4.77 14.65 19.32
C ILE A 97 -4.56 16.12 18.96
N SER A 98 -3.65 16.41 18.03
CA SER A 98 -3.37 17.78 17.57
C SER A 98 -4.61 18.47 16.98
N TYR A 99 -5.59 17.71 16.48
CA TYR A 99 -6.88 18.24 16.00
C TYR A 99 -7.61 19.09 17.04
N PHE A 100 -7.61 18.70 18.31
CA PHE A 100 -8.36 19.40 19.37
C PHE A 100 -7.78 20.77 19.74
N VAL A 101 -6.51 21.03 19.41
CA VAL A 101 -5.81 22.27 19.74
C VAL A 101 -5.85 23.27 18.58
N ALA A 102 -6.19 22.81 17.38
CA ALA A 102 -6.07 23.61 16.17
C ALA A 102 -7.22 24.62 16.00
N LYS A 103 -6.85 25.87 15.72
CA LYS A 103 -7.79 26.97 15.43
C LYS A 103 -8.47 26.85 14.06
N ASN A 104 -7.77 26.24 13.08
CA ASN A 104 -8.27 26.02 11.72
C ASN A 104 -8.56 24.53 11.50
N THR A 105 -9.76 24.11 11.87
CA THR A 105 -10.18 22.71 11.81
C THR A 105 -10.19 22.15 10.38
N SER A 106 -10.58 22.95 9.39
CA SER A 106 -10.65 22.53 7.98
C SER A 106 -9.26 22.15 7.43
N LEU A 107 -8.24 22.98 7.66
CA LEU A 107 -6.89 22.71 7.16
C LEU A 107 -6.28 21.48 7.84
N VAL A 108 -6.48 21.35 9.17
CA VAL A 108 -5.97 20.19 9.91
C VAL A 108 -6.67 18.91 9.47
N PHE A 109 -7.96 18.95 9.18
CA PHE A 109 -8.69 17.79 8.66
C PHE A 109 -8.15 17.31 7.32
N THR A 110 -7.90 18.24 6.38
CA THR A 110 -7.33 17.90 5.07
C THR A 110 -5.94 17.27 5.23
N LYS A 111 -5.04 17.90 6.00
CA LYS A 111 -3.69 17.38 6.20
C LYS A 111 -3.65 16.07 6.98
N PHE A 112 -4.54 15.89 7.95
CA PHE A 112 -4.69 14.61 8.64
C PHE A 112 -5.14 13.51 7.67
N THR A 113 -6.12 13.80 6.80
CA THR A 113 -6.61 12.86 5.80
C THR A 113 -5.51 12.48 4.81
N GLU A 114 -4.68 13.42 4.36
CA GLU A 114 -3.51 13.15 3.51
C GLU A 114 -2.55 12.14 4.17
N ILE A 115 -2.22 12.33 5.45
CA ILE A 115 -1.35 11.41 6.21
C ILE A 115 -1.99 10.02 6.34
N VAL A 116 -3.30 9.94 6.59
CA VAL A 116 -4.02 8.67 6.66
C VAL A 116 -3.97 7.94 5.31
N ILE A 117 -4.18 8.64 4.19
CA ILE A 117 -4.11 8.06 2.85
C ILE A 117 -2.71 7.48 2.57
N ILE A 118 -1.65 8.21 2.94
CA ILE A 118 -0.26 7.74 2.79
C ILE A 118 -0.01 6.50 3.66
N PHE A 119 -0.54 6.48 4.88
CA PHE A 119 -0.42 5.31 5.75
C PHE A 119 -1.12 4.08 5.15
N CYS A 120 -2.33 4.25 4.60
CA CYS A 120 -3.03 3.18 3.89
C CYS A 120 -2.22 2.69 2.68
N LEU A 121 -1.62 3.61 1.91
CA LEU A 121 -0.75 3.26 0.79
C LEU A 121 0.46 2.44 1.26
N PHE A 122 1.11 2.86 2.34
CA PHE A 122 2.24 2.15 2.93
C PHE A 122 1.88 0.71 3.30
N ILE A 123 0.71 0.50 3.93
CA ILE A 123 0.22 -0.84 4.27
C ILE A 123 -0.03 -1.64 3.00
N ASN A 124 -0.75 -1.06 2.04
CA ASN A 124 -1.12 -1.73 0.80
C ASN A 124 0.10 -2.21 0.00
N ILE A 125 1.11 -1.34 -0.15
CA ILE A 125 2.38 -1.69 -0.81
C ILE A 125 3.11 -2.78 -0.03
N SER A 126 3.21 -2.65 1.30
CA SER A 126 3.89 -3.64 2.15
C SER A 126 3.28 -5.03 2.01
N ILE A 127 1.96 -5.13 1.87
CA ILE A 127 1.25 -6.38 1.62
C ILE A 127 1.53 -6.90 0.21
N LEU A 128 1.45 -6.02 -0.80
CA LEU A 128 1.64 -6.37 -2.22
C LEU A 128 3.05 -6.91 -2.52
N LEU A 129 4.06 -6.31 -1.90
CA LEU A 129 5.46 -6.65 -2.08
C LEU A 129 5.96 -7.78 -1.18
N LYS A 130 5.12 -8.25 -0.25
CA LYS A 130 5.49 -9.34 0.66
C LYS A 130 5.87 -10.59 -0.14
N ASN A 131 7.08 -11.09 0.09
CA ASN A 131 7.66 -12.27 -0.58
C ASN A 131 7.83 -12.12 -2.11
N LYS A 132 7.92 -10.88 -2.64
CA LYS A 132 8.10 -10.60 -4.08
C LYS A 132 9.26 -9.64 -4.34
N LEU A 133 10.37 -9.83 -3.64
CA LEU A 133 11.57 -9.00 -3.80
C LEU A 133 12.12 -9.04 -5.23
N ASP A 134 11.97 -10.16 -5.95
CA ASP A 134 12.39 -10.27 -7.36
C ASP A 134 11.64 -9.30 -8.29
N LEU A 135 10.40 -8.92 -7.93
CA LEU A 135 9.63 -7.95 -8.70
C LEU A 135 10.13 -6.51 -8.50
N ILE A 136 10.89 -6.22 -7.43
CA ILE A 136 11.44 -4.89 -7.17
C ILE A 136 12.35 -4.46 -8.31
N TYR A 137 13.17 -5.36 -8.86
CA TYR A 137 14.03 -5.03 -10.00
C TYR A 137 13.22 -4.59 -11.23
N LYS A 138 12.09 -5.23 -11.50
CA LYS A 138 11.19 -4.84 -12.60
C LYS A 138 10.51 -3.50 -12.32
N ILE A 139 10.12 -3.27 -11.08
CA ILE A 139 9.53 -2.00 -10.64
C ILE A 139 10.54 -0.86 -10.80
N VAL A 140 11.76 -1.03 -10.29
CA VAL A 140 12.84 -0.03 -10.42
C VAL A 140 13.12 0.26 -11.88
N PHE A 141 13.16 -0.76 -12.75
CA PHE A 141 13.32 -0.56 -14.19
C PHE A 141 12.20 0.30 -14.80
N ILE A 142 10.94 0.04 -14.44
CA ILE A 142 9.78 0.83 -14.90
C ILE A 142 9.88 2.28 -14.39
N ILE A 143 10.27 2.47 -13.12
CA ILE A 143 10.46 3.80 -12.52
C ILE A 143 11.56 4.57 -13.26
N SER A 144 12.69 3.92 -13.54
CA SER A 144 13.81 4.54 -14.27
C SER A 144 13.40 4.99 -15.67
N ILE A 145 12.54 4.25 -16.37
CA ILE A 145 11.99 4.67 -17.67
C ILE A 145 11.01 5.82 -17.52
N SER A 146 10.16 5.78 -16.49
CA SER A 146 9.14 6.83 -16.25
C SER A 146 9.75 8.16 -15.82
N ALA A 147 10.94 8.15 -15.23
CA ALA A 147 11.65 9.33 -14.76
C ALA A 147 12.61 9.94 -15.81
N LEU A 148 12.79 9.27 -16.96
CA LEU A 148 13.57 9.74 -18.10
C LEU A 148 12.72 10.65 -19.00
#